data_AF-A0A9W7F956-F1
#
_entry.id   AF-A0A9W7F956-F1
#
_cell.length_a   1.000
_cell.length_b   1.000
_cell.length_c   1.000
_cell.angle_alpha   90.00
_cell.angle_beta   90.00
_cell.angle_gamma   90.00
#
_symmetry.space_group_name_H-M   'P 1'
#
loop_
_entity.id
_entity.type
_entity.pdbx_description
1 polymer ?
#
loop_
_entity_poly.entity_id
_entity_poly.type
_entity_poly.pdbx_seq_one_letter_code
_entity_poly.pdbx_strand_id
1 'polypeptide(L)'
;MSVSKRAIKSLLQTNEDLVTLFKRASKQKSESAESEEDQLVDLLNSLESYTETLTEEMLVASKLGSVLGKISKSKAVSEGVSKQASRLVSSWKTKVTSERAEKKEQARVVKSSKEPKKSSDVDGIPEPPKNNSEYRSRLTSQNKELYKDPPQNPILNITVSDVKAKGPSRAVNGDFTFVGFSTFKPNRSPEEVLRGGAFGGTYFRPIVSAVTNLKYSGKEAVESSCHSSWVSDLDTKILLTSSVYRENVNRFKKKCGGSLGMWESSGWISQTDPYGWFQWYCRFFQGRRSSDDERQIQRWNSLTGEKGRFRNQLLKKIILAGKKVDDVSISPVVRQTLWHWGFEPTEEKMLKFKKLKGL
;
A
#
# COMPACT_ATOMS: atom_id res chain seq x y z
N MET A 1 -17.29 5.52 -24.68
CA MET A 1 -16.28 4.44 -24.58
C MET A 1 -15.96 3.72 -25.91
N SER A 2 -16.63 3.98 -27.04
CA SER A 2 -16.43 3.26 -28.31
C SER A 2 -15.40 3.86 -29.30
N VAL A 3 -15.08 5.16 -29.20
CA VAL A 3 -14.22 5.87 -30.17
C VAL A 3 -12.72 5.70 -29.85
N SER A 4 -12.34 5.84 -28.58
CA SER A 4 -10.92 5.73 -28.14
C SER A 4 -10.32 4.35 -28.44
N LYS A 5 -11.08 3.26 -28.23
CA LYS A 5 -10.60 1.90 -28.53
C LYS A 5 -10.33 1.66 -30.02
N ARG A 6 -11.13 2.26 -30.93
CA ARG A 6 -10.91 2.14 -32.38
C ARG A 6 -9.66 2.90 -32.82
N ALA A 7 -9.45 4.10 -32.28
CA ALA A 7 -8.27 4.90 -32.56
C ALA A 7 -6.98 4.20 -32.08
N ILE A 8 -6.98 3.62 -30.88
CA ILE A 8 -5.83 2.84 -30.37
C ILE A 8 -5.54 1.64 -31.26
N LYS A 9 -6.57 0.92 -31.73
CA LYS A 9 -6.40 -0.21 -32.65
C LYS A 9 -5.76 0.22 -33.98
N SER A 10 -6.18 1.36 -34.54
CA SER A 10 -5.58 1.92 -35.76
C SER A 10 -4.10 2.28 -35.56
N LEU A 11 -3.76 2.91 -34.42
CA LEU A 11 -2.38 3.29 -34.11
C LEU A 11 -1.47 2.09 -33.83
N LEU A 12 -2.02 1.00 -33.29
CA LEU A 12 -1.29 -0.25 -33.15
C LEU A 12 -0.93 -0.84 -34.51
N GLN A 13 -1.84 -0.79 -35.49
CA GLN A 13 -1.54 -1.21 -36.86
C GLN A 13 -0.42 -0.34 -37.47
N THR A 14 -0.54 0.99 -37.36
CA THR A 14 0.51 1.92 -37.83
C THR A 14 1.86 1.63 -37.18
N ASN A 15 1.89 1.25 -35.90
CA ASN A 15 3.11 0.86 -35.22
C ASN A 15 3.72 -0.45 -35.78
N GLU A 16 2.89 -1.44 -36.10
CA GLU A 16 3.35 -2.68 -36.74
C GLU A 16 3.92 -2.43 -38.14
N ASP A 17 3.27 -1.56 -38.92
CA ASP A 17 3.71 -1.17 -40.25
C ASP A 17 5.06 -0.44 -40.17
N LEU A 18 5.20 0.55 -39.29
CA LEU A 18 6.47 1.24 -39.04
C LEU A 18 7.60 0.29 -38.65
N VAL A 19 7.34 -0.69 -37.77
CA VAL A 19 8.36 -1.67 -37.38
C VAL A 19 8.76 -2.56 -38.55
N THR A 20 7.81 -2.93 -39.40
CA THR A 20 8.03 -3.80 -40.54
C THR A 20 8.85 -3.10 -41.62
N LEU A 21 8.42 -1.90 -42.04
CA LEU A 21 9.10 -1.09 -43.04
C LEU A 21 10.50 -0.70 -42.56
N PHE A 22 10.64 -0.27 -41.29
CA PHE A 22 11.95 0.07 -40.74
C PHE A 22 12.94 -1.10 -40.77
N LYS A 23 12.48 -2.34 -40.48
CA LYS A 23 13.31 -3.53 -40.56
C LYS A 23 13.72 -3.87 -42.00
N ARG A 24 12.86 -3.61 -42.98
CA ARG A 24 13.12 -3.87 -44.40
C ARG A 24 14.08 -2.85 -44.99
N ALA A 25 13.81 -1.57 -44.77
CA ALA A 25 14.71 -0.47 -45.11
C ALA A 25 16.11 -0.68 -44.52
N SER A 26 16.19 -1.17 -43.27
CA SER A 26 17.48 -1.45 -42.62
C SER A 26 18.27 -2.65 -43.19
N LYS A 27 17.67 -3.49 -44.05
CA LYS A 27 18.28 -4.72 -44.58
C LYS A 27 18.71 -4.63 -46.05
N GLN A 28 18.25 -3.65 -46.82
CA GLN A 28 18.44 -3.58 -48.26
C GLN A 28 19.25 -2.34 -48.68
N LYS A 29 20.10 -2.48 -49.71
CA LYS A 29 20.88 -1.39 -50.33
C LYS A 29 20.61 -1.34 -51.85
N SER A 30 19.34 -1.28 -52.25
CA SER A 30 18.86 -1.33 -53.64
C SER A 30 17.60 -0.48 -53.82
N GLU A 31 17.10 -0.27 -55.05
CA GLU A 31 15.87 0.49 -55.37
C GLU A 31 14.65 0.13 -54.50
N SER A 32 14.54 -1.12 -54.04
CA SER A 32 13.48 -1.53 -53.11
C SER A 32 13.56 -0.85 -51.73
N ALA A 33 14.73 -0.41 -51.30
CA ALA A 33 14.92 0.34 -50.06
C ALA A 33 14.41 1.78 -50.18
N GLU A 34 14.51 2.39 -51.36
CA GLU A 34 14.00 3.73 -51.64
C GLU A 34 12.46 3.74 -51.58
N SER A 35 11.82 2.74 -52.16
CA SER A 35 10.36 2.56 -52.07
C SER A 35 9.84 2.33 -50.63
N GLU A 36 10.61 1.63 -49.79
CA GLU A 36 10.25 1.40 -48.38
C GLU A 36 10.48 2.64 -47.51
N GLU A 37 11.45 3.49 -47.87
CA GLU A 37 11.64 4.80 -47.23
C GLU A 37 10.52 5.78 -47.58
N ASP A 38 10.03 5.80 -48.82
CA ASP A 38 8.87 6.62 -49.20
C ASP A 38 7.62 6.24 -48.39
N GLN A 39 7.38 4.93 -48.20
CA GLN A 39 6.28 4.44 -47.35
C GLN A 39 6.48 4.83 -45.87
N LEU A 40 7.72 4.87 -45.38
CA LEU A 40 8.02 5.41 -44.05
C LEU A 40 7.69 6.89 -43.97
N VAL A 41 8.07 7.69 -44.96
CA VAL A 41 7.77 9.13 -45.03
C VAL A 41 6.25 9.36 -45.02
N ASP A 42 5.48 8.59 -45.78
CA ASP A 42 4.01 8.68 -45.80
C ASP A 42 3.38 8.38 -44.44
N LEU A 43 3.86 7.33 -43.75
CA LEU A 43 3.39 7.02 -42.40
C LEU A 43 3.77 8.12 -41.40
N LEU A 44 4.95 8.72 -41.53
CA LEU A 44 5.38 9.83 -40.67
C LEU A 44 4.53 11.09 -40.92
N ASN A 45 4.23 11.41 -42.18
CA ASN A 45 3.33 12.52 -42.55
C ASN A 45 1.91 12.30 -42.01
N SER A 46 1.41 11.06 -42.12
CA SER A 46 0.12 10.66 -41.56
C SER A 46 0.10 10.87 -40.04
N LEU A 47 1.13 10.39 -39.32
CA LEU A 47 1.26 10.59 -37.88
C LEU A 47 1.37 12.07 -37.49
N GLU A 48 2.02 12.89 -38.31
CA GLU A 48 2.10 14.33 -38.12
C GLU A 48 0.71 14.98 -38.14
N SER A 49 -0.14 14.59 -39.12
CA SER A 49 -1.52 15.09 -39.23
C SER A 49 -2.40 14.74 -38.02
N TYR A 50 -2.12 13.63 -37.33
CA TYR A 50 -2.87 13.22 -36.13
C TYR A 50 -2.35 13.84 -34.84
N THR A 51 -1.21 14.54 -34.85
CA THR A 51 -0.50 15.01 -33.65
C THR A 51 -1.41 15.77 -32.68
N GLU A 52 -2.31 16.63 -33.18
CA GLU A 52 -3.25 17.40 -32.36
C GLU A 52 -4.28 16.52 -31.64
N THR A 53 -4.66 15.39 -32.24
CA THR A 53 -5.67 14.46 -31.68
C THR A 53 -5.08 13.36 -30.80
N LEU A 54 -3.76 13.14 -30.85
CA LEU A 54 -3.08 12.11 -30.05
C LEU A 54 -3.04 12.51 -28.56
N THR A 55 -3.50 11.59 -27.71
CA THR A 55 -3.42 11.73 -26.24
C THR A 55 -2.26 10.91 -25.67
N GLU A 56 -1.83 11.24 -24.45
CA GLU A 56 -0.80 10.46 -23.73
C GLU A 56 -1.16 8.96 -23.65
N GLU A 57 -2.42 8.62 -23.37
CA GLU A 57 -2.90 7.24 -23.28
C GLU A 57 -2.72 6.50 -24.61
N MET A 58 -3.09 7.15 -25.72
CA MET A 58 -2.98 6.58 -27.06
C MET A 58 -1.51 6.34 -27.46
N LEU A 59 -0.61 7.27 -27.10
CA LEU A 59 0.82 7.15 -27.36
C LEU A 59 1.47 6.01 -26.55
N VAL A 60 1.08 5.87 -25.28
CA VAL A 60 1.57 4.78 -24.41
C VAL A 60 1.04 3.43 -24.87
N ALA A 61 -0.25 3.33 -25.19
CA ALA A 61 -0.87 2.09 -25.62
C ALA A 61 -0.35 1.60 -26.98
N SER A 62 -0.14 2.50 -27.94
CA SER A 62 0.34 2.18 -29.29
C SER A 62 1.84 1.91 -29.38
N LYS A 63 2.63 2.39 -28.40
CA LYS A 63 4.11 2.32 -28.37
C LYS A 63 4.83 3.04 -29.52
N LEU A 64 4.14 3.88 -30.28
CA LEU A 64 4.70 4.63 -31.42
C LEU A 64 5.94 5.44 -31.06
N GLY A 65 5.93 6.12 -29.90
CA GLY A 65 7.08 6.90 -29.43
C GLY A 65 8.36 6.07 -29.23
N SER A 66 8.23 4.78 -28.90
CA SER A 66 9.39 3.89 -28.77
C SER A 66 9.97 3.49 -30.12
N VAL A 67 9.13 3.30 -31.14
CA VAL A 67 9.58 2.90 -32.49
C VAL A 67 10.18 4.09 -33.22
N LEU A 68 9.52 5.26 -33.17
CA LEU A 68 10.08 6.51 -33.72
C LEU A 68 11.39 6.90 -33.01
N GLY A 69 11.51 6.64 -31.70
CA GLY A 69 12.75 6.82 -30.95
C GLY A 69 13.90 5.91 -31.41
N LYS A 70 13.60 4.76 -32.03
CA LYS A 70 14.60 3.88 -32.65
C LYS A 70 14.94 4.35 -34.07
N ILE A 71 13.94 4.71 -34.87
CA ILE A 71 14.11 5.23 -36.24
C ILE A 71 14.98 6.49 -36.21
N SER A 72 14.68 7.46 -35.34
CA SER A 72 15.44 8.71 -35.17
C SER A 72 16.90 8.55 -34.75
N LYS A 73 17.30 7.38 -34.24
CA LYS A 73 18.68 7.08 -33.83
C LYS A 73 19.39 6.13 -34.80
N SER A 74 18.68 5.64 -35.82
CA SER A 74 19.20 4.68 -36.76
C SER A 74 20.07 5.37 -37.82
N LYS A 75 21.18 4.72 -38.17
CA LYS A 75 21.98 5.07 -39.35
C LYS A 75 21.59 4.27 -40.60
N ALA A 76 20.58 3.41 -40.48
CA ALA A 76 20.14 2.48 -41.52
C ALA A 76 18.98 3.01 -42.37
N VAL A 77 18.57 4.26 -42.16
CA VAL A 77 17.58 4.99 -42.95
C VAL A 77 18.13 6.36 -43.29
N SER A 78 17.59 7.02 -44.31
CA SER A 78 18.01 8.37 -44.69
C SER A 78 17.91 9.40 -43.55
N GLU A 79 18.74 10.44 -43.67
CA GLU A 79 18.78 11.52 -42.70
C GLU A 79 17.43 12.28 -42.62
N GLY A 80 16.67 12.32 -43.72
CA GLY A 80 15.33 12.90 -43.79
C GLY A 80 14.35 12.16 -42.87
N VAL A 81 14.23 10.85 -43.03
CA VAL A 81 13.36 9.98 -42.21
C VAL A 81 13.74 10.05 -40.73
N SER A 82 15.04 10.02 -40.43
CA SER A 82 15.54 10.10 -39.06
C SER A 82 15.22 11.46 -38.39
N LYS A 83 15.42 12.56 -39.12
CA LYS A 83 15.08 13.92 -38.63
C LYS A 83 13.58 14.09 -38.44
N GLN A 84 12.76 13.58 -39.35
CA GLN A 84 11.31 13.68 -39.23
C GLN A 84 10.78 12.88 -38.02
N ALA A 85 11.28 11.65 -37.81
CA ALA A 85 10.95 10.87 -36.62
C ALA A 85 11.38 11.58 -35.31
N SER A 86 12.55 12.23 -35.31
CA SER A 86 13.04 13.03 -34.17
C SER A 86 12.14 14.22 -33.85
N ARG A 87 11.68 14.93 -34.88
CA ARG A 87 10.74 16.07 -34.75
C ARG A 87 9.41 15.62 -34.14
N LEU A 88 8.82 14.53 -34.62
CA LEU A 88 7.58 13.97 -34.07
C LEU A 88 7.72 13.58 -32.59
N VAL A 89 8.80 12.87 -32.24
CA VAL A 89 9.07 12.49 -30.84
C VAL A 89 9.21 13.72 -29.94
N SER A 90 9.87 14.77 -30.43
CA SER A 90 10.07 16.02 -29.68
C SER A 90 8.78 16.81 -29.52
N SER A 91 7.98 16.90 -30.59
CA SER A 91 6.65 17.51 -30.59
C SER A 91 5.72 16.83 -29.59
N TRP A 92 5.62 15.49 -29.62
CA TRP A 92 4.75 14.73 -28.72
C TRP A 92 5.20 14.81 -27.26
N LYS A 93 6.50 14.84 -26.98
CA LYS A 93 7.02 15.06 -25.62
C LYS A 93 6.64 16.43 -25.08
N THR A 94 6.75 17.46 -25.92
CA THR A 94 6.41 18.84 -25.56
C THR A 94 4.92 18.93 -25.26
N LYS A 95 4.07 18.37 -26.14
CA LYS A 95 2.61 18.31 -25.98
C LYS A 95 2.19 17.58 -24.70
N VAL A 96 2.73 16.39 -24.45
CA VAL A 96 2.41 15.64 -23.21
C VAL A 96 2.84 16.43 -21.97
N THR A 97 3.93 17.18 -22.04
CA THR A 97 4.41 18.00 -20.93
C THR A 97 3.51 19.22 -20.71
N SER A 98 3.07 19.90 -21.78
CA SER A 98 2.13 21.02 -21.70
C SER A 98 0.75 20.57 -21.22
N GLU A 99 0.20 19.47 -21.75
CA GLU A 99 -1.08 18.90 -21.31
C GLU A 99 -1.05 18.51 -19.82
N ARG A 100 0.08 17.97 -19.33
CA ARG A 100 0.27 17.66 -17.90
C ARG A 100 0.37 18.92 -17.05
N ALA A 101 1.02 19.97 -17.56
CA ALA A 101 1.11 21.26 -16.88
C ALA A 101 -0.26 21.96 -16.82
N GLU A 102 -1.01 21.96 -17.91
CA GLU A 102 -2.37 22.51 -18.01
C GLU A 102 -3.35 21.73 -17.12
N LYS A 103 -3.30 20.39 -17.10
CA LYS A 103 -4.10 19.59 -16.15
C LYS A 103 -3.74 19.91 -14.70
N LYS A 104 -2.47 20.18 -14.40
CA LYS A 104 -2.00 20.56 -13.06
C LYS A 104 -2.46 21.97 -12.69
N GLU A 105 -2.47 22.91 -13.63
CA GLU A 105 -2.93 24.28 -13.43
C GLU A 105 -4.46 24.38 -13.39
N GLN A 106 -5.19 23.66 -14.24
CA GLN A 106 -6.64 23.51 -14.16
C GLN A 106 -7.06 22.83 -12.85
N ALA A 107 -6.32 21.82 -12.38
CA ALA A 107 -6.53 21.25 -11.05
C ALA A 107 -6.23 22.23 -9.92
N ARG A 108 -5.39 23.23 -10.14
CA ARG A 108 -5.08 24.31 -9.17
C ARG A 108 -6.15 25.41 -9.20
N VAL A 109 -6.63 25.80 -10.37
CA VAL A 109 -7.71 26.79 -10.57
C VAL A 109 -9.05 26.23 -10.08
N VAL A 110 -9.39 24.97 -10.36
CA VAL A 110 -10.60 24.29 -9.82
C VAL A 110 -10.55 24.15 -8.29
N LYS A 111 -9.35 24.15 -7.70
CA LYS A 111 -9.14 24.14 -6.24
C LYS A 111 -9.24 25.54 -5.63
N SER A 112 -9.14 26.60 -6.44
CA SER A 112 -9.22 28.01 -6.03
C SER A 112 -10.60 28.64 -6.29
N SER A 113 -11.43 28.07 -7.17
CA SER A 113 -12.75 28.62 -7.55
C SER A 113 -13.96 27.82 -7.07
N LYS A 114 -13.77 26.74 -6.30
CA LYS A 114 -14.86 26.08 -5.59
C LYS A 114 -15.07 26.70 -4.20
N GLU A 115 -15.94 27.70 -4.15
CA GLU A 115 -16.74 27.94 -2.93
C GLU A 115 -17.62 26.71 -2.62
N PRO A 116 -17.89 26.44 -1.33
CA PRO A 116 -18.49 25.18 -0.89
C PRO A 116 -19.95 25.09 -1.33
N LYS A 117 -20.27 24.10 -2.16
CA LYS A 117 -21.68 23.72 -2.38
C LYS A 117 -22.18 22.96 -1.15
N LYS A 118 -23.04 23.64 -0.38
CA LYS A 118 -23.97 23.08 0.61
C LYS A 118 -24.68 21.86 0.02
N SER A 119 -24.46 20.70 0.62
CA SER A 119 -25.40 19.58 0.62
C SER A 119 -25.41 18.98 2.03
N SER A 120 -26.50 19.27 2.74
CA SER A 120 -26.95 18.77 4.04
C SER A 120 -25.96 18.82 5.21
N ASP A 121 -26.22 19.75 6.12
CA ASP A 121 -25.67 19.79 7.47
C ASP A 121 -25.86 18.44 8.19
N VAL A 122 -24.79 17.65 8.28
CA VAL A 122 -24.41 16.87 9.46
C VAL A 122 -22.88 16.91 9.52
N ASP A 123 -22.36 17.63 10.51
CA ASP A 123 -20.97 17.74 10.95
C ASP A 123 -19.88 16.96 10.15
N GLY A 124 -19.19 17.66 9.24
CA GLY A 124 -17.73 17.70 9.18
C GLY A 124 -16.88 16.43 8.97
N ILE A 125 -17.42 15.27 8.61
CA ILE A 125 -16.64 14.04 8.39
C ILE A 125 -16.64 13.67 6.89
N PRO A 126 -15.47 13.56 6.23
CA PRO A 126 -15.39 13.09 4.85
C PRO A 126 -16.00 11.69 4.67
N GLU A 127 -16.83 11.52 3.65
CA GLU A 127 -17.46 10.22 3.38
C GLU A 127 -16.43 9.13 3.02
N PRO A 128 -16.61 7.89 3.52
CA PRO A 128 -15.82 6.74 3.10
C PRO A 128 -16.00 6.47 1.60
N PRO A 129 -15.04 5.78 0.96
CA PRO A 129 -15.09 5.56 -0.49
C PRO A 129 -16.32 4.73 -0.88
N LYS A 130 -17.08 5.17 -1.89
CA LYS A 130 -18.37 4.56 -2.28
C LYS A 130 -18.19 3.23 -3.02
N ASN A 131 -17.07 3.09 -3.71
CA ASN A 131 -16.75 1.89 -4.47
C ASN A 131 -15.24 1.69 -4.56
N ASN A 132 -14.86 0.54 -5.10
CA ASN A 132 -13.46 0.13 -5.21
C ASN A 132 -12.61 1.06 -6.09
N SER A 133 -13.19 1.59 -7.16
CA SER A 133 -12.50 2.51 -8.08
C SER A 133 -12.17 3.84 -7.41
N GLU A 134 -13.10 4.39 -6.63
CA GLU A 134 -12.87 5.58 -5.82
C GLU A 134 -11.80 5.32 -4.76
N TYR A 135 -11.86 4.17 -4.07
CA TYR A 135 -10.86 3.81 -3.06
C TYR A 135 -9.46 3.67 -3.65
N ARG A 136 -9.35 3.00 -4.79
CA ARG A 136 -8.10 2.86 -5.54
C ARG A 136 -7.54 4.21 -5.97
N SER A 137 -8.39 5.09 -6.49
CA SER A 137 -8.00 6.45 -6.90
C SER A 137 -7.50 7.25 -5.71
N ARG A 138 -8.17 7.13 -4.56
CA ARG A 138 -7.78 7.77 -3.30
C ARG A 138 -6.42 7.27 -2.80
N LEU A 139 -6.21 5.95 -2.73
CA LEU A 139 -4.92 5.32 -2.39
C LEU A 139 -3.80 5.84 -3.31
N THR A 140 -4.04 5.87 -4.61
CA THR A 140 -3.07 6.35 -5.61
C THR A 140 -2.74 7.83 -5.41
N SER A 141 -3.75 8.69 -5.22
CA SER A 141 -3.57 10.13 -5.01
C SER A 141 -2.78 10.47 -3.74
N GLN A 142 -2.87 9.61 -2.73
CA GLN A 142 -2.13 9.72 -1.47
C GLN A 142 -0.77 9.01 -1.51
N ASN A 143 -0.31 8.56 -2.68
CA ASN A 143 0.94 7.80 -2.87
C ASN A 143 1.04 6.56 -1.95
N LYS A 144 -0.07 5.85 -1.75
CA LYS A 144 -0.11 4.62 -0.95
C LYS A 144 0.32 3.42 -1.79
N GLU A 145 1.11 2.55 -1.19
CA GLU A 145 1.43 1.24 -1.76
C GLU A 145 0.14 0.43 -1.99
N LEU A 146 -0.05 -0.07 -3.21
CA LEU A 146 -1.13 -0.99 -3.56
C LEU A 146 -0.59 -2.42 -3.52
N TYR A 147 -0.85 -3.12 -2.41
CA TYR A 147 -0.42 -4.52 -2.26
C TYR A 147 -1.19 -5.46 -3.19
N LYS A 148 -2.44 -5.10 -3.52
CA LYS A 148 -3.30 -5.75 -4.51
C LYS A 148 -3.98 -4.68 -5.38
N ASP A 149 -4.17 -4.98 -6.65
CA ASP A 149 -4.91 -4.15 -7.61
C ASP A 149 -5.89 -5.04 -8.40
N PRO A 150 -7.21 -4.90 -8.23
CA PRO A 150 -7.91 -3.92 -7.39
C PRO A 150 -7.63 -4.10 -5.88
N PRO A 151 -7.62 -3.00 -5.08
CA PRO A 151 -7.49 -3.10 -3.63
C PRO A 151 -8.71 -3.81 -3.02
N GLN A 152 -8.61 -4.26 -1.76
CA GLN A 152 -9.79 -4.71 -1.01
C GLN A 152 -10.46 -3.50 -0.35
N ASN A 153 -11.80 -3.47 -0.37
CA ASN A 153 -12.55 -2.38 0.25
C ASN A 153 -12.25 -2.31 1.75
N PRO A 154 -12.23 -1.09 2.34
CA PRO A 154 -12.01 -0.94 3.76
C PRO A 154 -13.21 -1.41 4.57
N ILE A 155 -13.01 -1.62 5.87
CA ILE A 155 -14.09 -1.99 6.78
C ILE A 155 -14.79 -0.71 7.25
N LEU A 156 -16.07 -0.59 6.89
CA LEU A 156 -16.93 0.56 7.18
C LEU A 156 -18.05 0.16 8.15
N ASN A 157 -18.75 1.17 8.69
CA ASN A 157 -19.95 0.99 9.52
C ASN A 157 -19.73 0.10 10.76
N ILE A 158 -18.58 0.26 11.42
CA ILE A 158 -18.31 -0.43 12.68
C ILE A 158 -19.14 0.21 13.79
N THR A 159 -19.98 -0.61 14.44
CA THR A 159 -20.74 -0.21 15.62
C THR A 159 -19.86 -0.41 16.85
N VAL A 160 -19.68 0.63 17.65
CA VAL A 160 -18.99 0.57 18.94
C VAL A 160 -20.04 0.55 20.03
N SER A 161 -19.88 -0.34 21.01
CA SER A 161 -20.79 -0.40 22.15
C SER A 161 -20.57 0.79 23.08
N ASP A 162 -21.65 1.40 23.56
CA ASP A 162 -21.61 2.48 24.55
C ASP A 162 -21.16 1.97 25.92
N VAL A 163 -21.35 0.68 26.20
CA VAL A 163 -20.99 0.05 27.48
C VAL A 163 -19.58 -0.51 27.38
N LYS A 164 -18.69 -0.03 28.26
CA LYS A 164 -17.36 -0.63 28.42
C LYS A 164 -17.47 -1.98 29.11
N ALA A 165 -16.82 -2.98 28.53
CA ALA A 165 -16.63 -4.27 29.17
C ALA A 165 -15.58 -4.19 30.29
N LYS A 166 -15.60 -5.17 31.19
CA LYS A 166 -14.54 -5.34 32.20
C LYS A 166 -13.19 -5.53 31.53
N GLY A 167 -12.14 -4.95 32.14
CA GLY A 167 -10.76 -5.14 31.73
C GLY A 167 -10.32 -6.62 31.82
N PRO A 168 -9.18 -6.98 31.21
CA PRO A 168 -8.72 -8.36 31.20
C PRO A 168 -8.26 -8.83 32.58
N SER A 169 -8.35 -10.14 32.79
CA SER A 169 -7.69 -10.83 33.90
C SER A 169 -6.41 -11.47 33.40
N ARG A 170 -5.32 -11.37 34.18
CA ARG A 170 -4.06 -12.04 33.86
C ARG A 170 -3.97 -13.39 34.56
N ALA A 171 -3.83 -14.46 33.79
CA ALA A 171 -3.64 -15.82 34.31
C ALA A 171 -2.19 -16.02 34.78
N VAL A 172 -1.97 -17.07 35.59
CA VAL A 172 -0.64 -17.43 36.14
C VAL A 172 0.39 -17.69 35.02
N ASN A 173 -0.05 -18.24 33.89
CA ASN A 173 0.80 -18.48 32.72
C ASN A 173 1.12 -17.20 31.90
N GLY A 174 0.68 -16.04 32.39
CA GLY A 174 0.86 -14.72 31.77
C GLY A 174 -0.16 -14.35 30.70
N ASP A 175 -1.07 -15.25 30.32
CA ASP A 175 -2.09 -14.96 29.31
C ASP A 175 -3.14 -14.00 29.88
N PHE A 176 -3.53 -13.02 29.09
CA PHE A 176 -4.69 -12.19 29.34
C PHE A 176 -5.95 -12.89 28.85
N THR A 177 -7.00 -12.86 29.66
CA THR A 177 -8.31 -13.42 29.33
C THR A 177 -9.37 -12.32 29.35
N PHE A 178 -10.33 -12.42 28.44
CA PHE A 178 -11.40 -11.44 28.26
C PHE A 178 -12.74 -12.16 28.30
N VAL A 179 -13.70 -11.60 29.04
CA VAL A 179 -15.06 -12.15 29.13
C VAL A 179 -15.67 -12.20 27.72
N GLY A 180 -16.19 -13.37 27.34
CA GLY A 180 -16.78 -13.62 26.02
C GLY A 180 -15.79 -14.01 24.92
N PHE A 181 -14.47 -13.95 25.16
CA PHE A 181 -13.46 -14.20 24.12
C PHE A 181 -12.42 -15.23 24.57
N SER A 182 -12.83 -16.50 24.60
CA SER A 182 -12.01 -17.60 25.13
C SER A 182 -10.78 -17.96 24.28
N THR A 183 -10.78 -17.62 22.98
CA THR A 183 -9.68 -17.95 22.06
C THR A 183 -8.60 -16.86 22.02
N PHE A 184 -8.95 -15.62 22.35
CA PHE A 184 -8.02 -14.49 22.34
C PHE A 184 -7.23 -14.43 23.64
N LYS A 185 -5.98 -14.89 23.59
CA LYS A 185 -5.10 -15.01 24.76
C LYS A 185 -3.69 -14.44 24.51
N PRO A 186 -3.57 -13.12 24.24
CA PRO A 186 -2.27 -12.47 24.22
C PRO A 186 -1.61 -12.57 25.60
N ASN A 187 -0.28 -12.66 25.66
CA ASN A 187 0.47 -12.69 26.93
C ASN A 187 1.32 -11.43 27.13
N ARG A 188 1.16 -10.44 26.25
CA ARG A 188 1.71 -9.09 26.40
C ARG A 188 0.60 -8.06 26.21
N SER A 189 0.45 -7.19 27.20
CA SER A 189 -0.45 -6.05 27.19
C SER A 189 0.03 -4.99 26.19
N PRO A 190 -0.84 -4.06 25.76
CA PRO A 190 -0.41 -2.92 24.96
C PRO A 190 0.74 -2.14 25.61
N GLU A 191 0.70 -1.94 26.93
CA GLU A 191 1.79 -1.30 27.67
C GLU A 191 3.11 -2.05 27.52
N GLU A 192 3.11 -3.37 27.79
CA GLU A 192 4.31 -4.19 27.66
C GLU A 192 4.86 -4.10 26.23
N VAL A 193 4.01 -4.18 25.20
CA VAL A 193 4.42 -4.10 23.78
C VAL A 193 5.06 -2.75 23.45
N LEU A 194 4.45 -1.64 23.90
CA LEU A 194 4.96 -0.30 23.65
C LEU A 194 6.29 -0.06 24.37
N ARG A 195 6.34 -0.32 25.68
CA ARG A 195 7.53 -0.09 26.51
C ARG A 195 8.70 -0.99 26.10
N GLY A 196 8.42 -2.22 25.67
CA GLY A 196 9.47 -3.15 25.24
C GLY A 196 9.94 -2.95 23.79
N GLY A 197 9.44 -1.95 23.07
CA GLY A 197 9.94 -1.56 21.75
C GLY A 197 9.21 -2.25 20.60
N ALA A 198 8.44 -1.47 19.83
CA ALA A 198 7.63 -1.96 18.73
C ALA A 198 7.53 -0.96 17.57
N PHE A 199 7.19 -1.48 16.39
CA PHE A 199 6.84 -0.74 15.17
C PHE A 199 7.87 0.31 14.72
N GLY A 200 9.13 0.13 15.12
CA GLY A 200 10.25 1.00 14.81
C GLY A 200 10.07 2.44 15.28
N GLY A 201 9.21 2.68 16.28
CA GLY A 201 8.94 4.04 16.76
C GLY A 201 7.82 4.79 16.03
N THR A 202 7.14 4.15 15.07
CA THR A 202 6.34 4.86 14.05
C THR A 202 4.86 4.56 14.04
N TYR A 203 4.38 3.75 15.00
CA TYR A 203 3.02 3.22 14.94
C TYR A 203 1.99 4.35 14.91
N PHE A 204 2.09 5.29 15.85
CA PHE A 204 1.22 6.46 15.96
C PHE A 204 1.86 7.70 15.32
N ARG A 205 2.60 7.56 14.23
CA ARG A 205 3.10 8.72 13.47
C ARG A 205 1.93 9.53 12.88
N PRO A 206 2.13 10.79 12.47
CA PRO A 206 1.13 11.50 11.68
C PRO A 206 0.83 10.74 10.37
N ILE A 207 -0.45 10.52 10.08
CA ILE A 207 -0.91 9.81 8.87
C ILE A 207 -2.00 10.59 8.15
N VAL A 208 -2.11 10.38 6.84
CA VAL A 208 -3.37 10.61 6.11
C VAL A 208 -3.96 9.24 5.84
N SER A 209 -5.20 9.00 6.26
CA SER A 209 -5.86 7.71 6.06
C SER A 209 -6.63 7.70 4.75
N ALA A 210 -6.42 6.69 3.91
CA ALA A 210 -7.22 6.51 2.70
C ALA A 210 -8.64 6.04 3.04
N VAL A 211 -8.84 5.37 4.18
CA VAL A 211 -10.16 4.89 4.61
C VAL A 211 -11.08 6.06 4.97
N THR A 212 -10.60 6.95 5.84
CA THR A 212 -11.40 8.08 6.36
C THR A 212 -11.19 9.39 5.58
N ASN A 213 -10.16 9.45 4.74
CA ASN A 213 -9.69 10.67 4.08
C ASN A 213 -9.31 11.82 5.03
N LEU A 214 -9.01 11.48 6.29
CA LEU A 214 -8.61 12.43 7.32
C LEU A 214 -7.11 12.38 7.58
N LYS A 215 -6.57 13.50 8.04
CA LYS A 215 -5.21 13.59 8.60
C LYS A 215 -5.29 13.42 10.11
N TYR A 216 -4.53 12.47 10.65
CA TYR A 216 -4.45 12.22 12.08
C TYR A 216 -3.13 12.73 12.64
N SER A 217 -3.24 13.43 13.77
CA SER A 217 -2.11 13.79 14.61
C SER A 217 -1.61 12.55 15.36
N GLY A 218 -0.29 12.38 15.43
CA GLY A 218 0.28 11.29 16.22
C GLY A 218 0.01 11.41 17.72
N LYS A 219 0.00 12.64 18.24
CA LYS A 219 -0.28 12.93 19.65
C LYS A 219 -1.71 12.55 20.01
N GLU A 220 -2.69 13.00 19.22
CA GLU A 220 -4.10 12.69 19.43
C GLU A 220 -4.39 11.19 19.28
N ALA A 221 -3.68 10.52 18.35
CA ALA A 221 -3.79 9.09 18.19
C ALA A 221 -3.32 8.31 19.43
N VAL A 222 -2.21 8.73 20.06
CA VAL A 222 -1.75 8.16 21.33
C VAL A 222 -2.76 8.44 22.44
N GLU A 223 -3.18 9.69 22.62
CA GLU A 223 -4.12 10.10 23.70
C GLU A 223 -5.48 9.38 23.58
N SER A 224 -5.99 9.19 22.37
CA SER A 224 -7.28 8.52 22.13
C SER A 224 -7.21 6.98 22.09
N SER A 225 -6.01 6.40 22.12
CA SER A 225 -5.85 4.94 21.98
C SER A 225 -5.19 4.30 23.18
N CYS A 226 -4.25 4.96 23.84
CA CYS A 226 -3.46 4.40 24.94
C CYS A 226 -3.92 4.97 26.29
N HIS A 227 -3.89 4.14 27.33
CA HIS A 227 -4.03 4.65 28.69
C HIS A 227 -2.81 5.52 29.02
N SER A 228 -3.03 6.65 29.71
CA SER A 228 -1.97 7.64 29.99
C SER A 228 -0.77 7.03 30.74
N SER A 229 -1.02 6.13 31.67
CA SER A 229 0.04 5.43 32.43
C SER A 229 0.93 4.52 31.57
N TRP A 230 0.45 4.04 30.41
CA TRP A 230 1.25 3.17 29.53
C TRP A 230 2.36 3.92 28.81
N VAL A 231 2.15 5.23 28.64
CA VAL A 231 3.03 6.12 27.88
C VAL A 231 3.68 7.17 28.76
N SER A 232 3.39 7.16 30.07
CA SER A 232 4.12 7.97 31.03
C SER A 232 5.61 7.61 30.95
N ASP A 233 6.46 8.62 30.97
CA ASP A 233 7.92 8.49 30.98
C ASP A 233 8.53 7.86 29.71
N LEU A 234 7.72 7.66 28.66
CA LEU A 234 8.23 7.27 27.34
C LEU A 234 8.59 8.51 26.53
N ASP A 235 9.71 8.45 25.80
CA ASP A 235 9.95 9.36 24.69
C ASP A 235 9.00 9.01 23.54
N THR A 236 7.78 9.54 23.60
CA THR A 236 6.72 9.27 22.62
C THR A 236 7.11 9.71 21.22
N LYS A 237 7.97 10.73 21.07
CA LYS A 237 8.44 11.21 19.76
C LYS A 237 9.32 10.20 19.07
N ILE A 238 10.18 9.51 19.83
CA ILE A 238 11.07 8.47 19.28
C ILE A 238 10.38 7.11 19.20
N LEU A 239 9.61 6.75 20.23
CA LEU A 239 9.09 5.39 20.43
C LEU A 239 7.70 5.16 19.82
N LEU A 240 6.91 6.20 19.55
CA LEU A 240 5.52 6.03 19.12
C LEU A 240 5.15 6.87 17.89
N THR A 241 5.55 8.13 17.83
CA THR A 241 5.06 9.11 16.84
C THR A 241 6.10 9.51 15.79
N SER A 242 7.24 8.82 15.71
CA SER A 242 8.29 9.12 14.74
C SER A 242 7.79 8.89 13.32
N SER A 243 8.06 9.82 12.40
CA SER A 243 7.81 9.59 10.97
C SER A 243 8.86 8.65 10.34
N VAL A 244 10.00 8.44 11.00
CA VAL A 244 11.12 7.63 10.53
C VAL A 244 11.18 6.32 11.31
N TYR A 245 11.19 5.20 10.57
CA TYR A 245 11.30 3.87 11.16
C TYR A 245 12.72 3.57 11.63
N ARG A 246 12.87 3.19 12.89
CA ARG A 246 14.14 2.90 13.55
C ARG A 246 14.17 1.45 14.03
N GLU A 247 14.97 0.60 13.39
CA GLU A 247 15.04 -0.81 13.75
C GLU A 247 15.55 -1.04 15.18
N ASN A 248 16.47 -0.20 15.65
CA ASN A 248 17.05 -0.29 17.00
C ASN A 248 16.05 0.01 18.13
N VAL A 249 14.92 0.65 17.83
CA VAL A 249 13.82 0.87 18.79
C VAL A 249 13.02 -0.41 19.05
N ASN A 250 13.05 -1.36 18.12
CA ASN A 250 12.34 -2.62 18.28
C ASN A 250 13.03 -3.55 19.28
N ARG A 251 12.24 -4.28 20.07
CA ARG A 251 12.69 -5.30 21.04
C ARG A 251 13.80 -6.21 20.50
N PHE A 252 13.62 -6.72 19.28
CA PHE A 252 14.55 -7.66 18.65
C PHE A 252 15.43 -7.01 17.58
N LYS A 253 15.46 -5.67 17.51
CA LYS A 253 16.31 -4.89 16.61
C LYS A 253 16.19 -5.29 15.14
N LYS A 254 14.97 -5.62 14.69
CA LYS A 254 14.65 -5.99 13.31
C LYS A 254 13.45 -5.22 12.79
N LYS A 255 13.51 -4.78 11.54
CA LYS A 255 12.32 -4.32 10.81
C LYS A 255 11.36 -5.48 10.52
N CYS A 256 10.08 -5.25 10.76
CA CYS A 256 9.01 -6.13 10.30
C CYS A 256 7.70 -5.34 10.15
N GLY A 257 6.69 -5.97 9.53
CA GLY A 257 5.40 -5.35 9.25
C GLY A 257 5.34 -4.67 7.87
N GLY A 258 4.12 -4.52 7.37
CA GLY A 258 3.81 -3.82 6.11
C GLY A 258 3.64 -2.32 6.29
N SER A 259 3.67 -1.57 5.18
CA SER A 259 3.39 -0.13 5.16
C SER A 259 1.91 0.16 5.45
N LEU A 260 1.58 1.39 5.85
CA LEU A 260 0.16 1.78 6.01
C LEU A 260 -0.63 1.56 4.70
N GLY A 261 -0.02 1.85 3.54
CA GLY A 261 -0.66 1.62 2.23
C GLY A 261 -0.96 0.15 1.97
N MET A 262 -0.05 -0.76 2.31
CA MET A 262 -0.30 -2.20 2.25
C MET A 262 -1.50 -2.60 3.11
N TRP A 263 -1.59 -2.08 4.33
CA TRP A 263 -2.71 -2.42 5.24
C TRP A 263 -4.04 -1.83 4.77
N GLU A 264 -4.05 -0.60 4.28
CA GLU A 264 -5.24 0.06 3.72
C GLU A 264 -5.70 -0.66 2.44
N SER A 265 -4.81 -0.90 1.49
CA SER A 265 -5.14 -1.60 0.23
C SER A 265 -5.51 -3.08 0.43
N SER A 266 -5.12 -3.70 1.54
CA SER A 266 -5.54 -5.05 1.91
C SER A 266 -6.88 -5.11 2.66
N GLY A 267 -7.58 -3.98 2.84
CA GLY A 267 -8.87 -3.97 3.55
C GLY A 267 -8.75 -4.31 5.04
N TRP A 268 -7.59 -4.09 5.65
CA TRP A 268 -7.34 -4.46 7.04
C TRP A 268 -7.58 -3.34 8.05
N ILE A 269 -7.72 -2.10 7.55
CA ILE A 269 -7.99 -0.90 8.33
C ILE A 269 -9.50 -0.63 8.35
N SER A 270 -10.01 -0.30 9.53
CA SER A 270 -11.38 0.16 9.72
C SER A 270 -11.42 1.68 9.83
N GLN A 271 -12.60 2.27 9.61
CA GLN A 271 -12.79 3.71 9.81
C GLN A 271 -12.60 4.13 11.28
N THR A 272 -12.98 3.26 12.22
CA THR A 272 -12.92 3.53 13.67
C THR A 272 -11.51 3.42 14.24
N ASP A 273 -10.66 2.58 13.65
CA ASP A 273 -9.28 2.36 14.07
C ASP A 273 -8.33 2.61 12.86
N PRO A 274 -8.08 3.88 12.47
CA PRO A 274 -7.31 4.24 11.28
C PRO A 274 -5.82 3.83 11.32
N TYR A 275 -5.30 3.50 12.50
CA TYR A 275 -3.97 2.92 12.69
C TYR A 275 -3.98 1.39 12.67
N GLY A 276 -5.15 0.76 12.62
CA GLY A 276 -5.33 -0.68 12.45
C GLY A 276 -5.25 -1.49 13.74
N TRP A 277 -4.76 -2.72 13.62
CA TRP A 277 -4.94 -3.77 14.63
C TRP A 277 -4.41 -3.40 16.03
N PHE A 278 -3.25 -2.76 16.17
CA PHE A 278 -2.72 -2.47 17.51
C PHE A 278 -3.45 -1.30 18.17
N GLN A 279 -3.97 -0.34 17.40
CA GLN A 279 -4.90 0.67 17.93
C GLN A 279 -6.20 0.00 18.42
N TRP A 280 -6.76 -0.91 17.62
CA TRP A 280 -7.89 -1.73 18.05
C TRP A 280 -7.56 -2.48 19.35
N TYR A 281 -6.38 -3.11 19.43
CA TYR A 281 -5.94 -3.87 20.61
C TYR A 281 -5.83 -2.99 21.85
N CYS A 282 -5.24 -1.79 21.74
CA CYS A 282 -5.16 -0.83 22.85
C CYS A 282 -6.54 -0.50 23.42
N ARG A 283 -7.52 -0.21 22.55
CA ARG A 283 -8.88 0.16 22.96
C ARG A 283 -9.67 -1.05 23.46
N PHE A 284 -9.53 -2.20 22.81
CA PHE A 284 -10.16 -3.46 23.24
C PHE A 284 -9.68 -3.88 24.64
N PHE A 285 -8.38 -3.73 24.90
CA PHE A 285 -7.78 -4.02 26.20
C PHE A 285 -8.34 -3.13 27.32
N GLN A 286 -8.72 -1.89 27.00
CA GLN A 286 -9.37 -0.94 27.91
C GLN A 286 -10.89 -1.15 28.03
N GLY A 287 -11.44 -2.22 27.45
CA GLY A 287 -12.86 -2.56 27.58
C GLY A 287 -13.76 -2.09 26.45
N ARG A 288 -13.25 -1.38 25.42
CA ARG A 288 -14.06 -1.06 24.23
C ARG A 288 -14.49 -2.35 23.53
N ARG A 289 -15.76 -2.42 23.14
CA ARG A 289 -16.29 -3.50 22.30
C ARG A 289 -16.88 -2.95 21.01
N SER A 290 -16.75 -3.70 19.93
CA SER A 290 -17.24 -3.28 18.62
C SER A 290 -17.62 -4.46 17.73
N SER A 291 -18.38 -4.19 16.67
CA SER A 291 -18.70 -5.20 15.65
C SER A 291 -17.47 -5.72 14.88
N ASP A 292 -16.29 -5.10 15.04
CA ASP A 292 -15.03 -5.55 14.43
C ASP A 292 -14.24 -6.56 15.28
N ASP A 293 -14.65 -6.78 16.54
CA ASP A 293 -13.86 -7.53 17.52
C ASP A 293 -13.59 -8.98 17.07
N GLU A 294 -14.62 -9.67 16.58
CA GLU A 294 -14.52 -11.05 16.10
C GLU A 294 -13.50 -11.18 14.97
N ARG A 295 -13.53 -10.26 13.99
CA ARG A 295 -12.58 -10.25 12.86
C ARG A 295 -11.15 -10.04 13.35
N GLN A 296 -10.93 -9.11 14.26
CA GLN A 296 -9.58 -8.81 14.77
C GLN A 296 -9.02 -9.97 15.62
N ILE A 297 -9.87 -10.62 16.40
CA ILE A 297 -9.53 -11.82 17.17
C ILE A 297 -9.22 -12.99 16.24
N GLN A 298 -10.00 -13.20 15.18
CA GLN A 298 -9.71 -14.23 14.18
C GLN A 298 -8.35 -14.00 13.51
N ARG A 299 -8.02 -12.76 13.14
CA ARG A 299 -6.68 -12.43 12.60
C ARG A 299 -5.58 -12.76 13.60
N TRP A 300 -5.76 -12.39 14.87
CA TRP A 300 -4.80 -12.72 15.92
C TRP A 300 -4.65 -14.24 16.07
N ASN A 301 -5.75 -14.99 16.06
CA ASN A 301 -5.75 -16.45 16.14
C ASN A 301 -5.01 -17.09 14.96
N SER A 302 -5.22 -16.61 13.73
CA SER A 302 -4.53 -17.10 12.53
C SER A 302 -3.02 -16.85 12.55
N LEU A 303 -2.56 -15.79 13.22
CA LEU A 303 -1.14 -15.41 13.28
C LEU A 303 -0.43 -16.01 14.51
N THR A 304 -1.06 -15.93 15.66
CA THR A 304 -0.42 -16.09 16.99
C THR A 304 -1.15 -17.08 17.91
N GLY A 305 -2.41 -17.41 17.64
CA GLY A 305 -3.19 -18.37 18.42
C GLY A 305 -2.58 -19.78 18.41
N GLU A 306 -3.24 -20.75 19.04
CA GLU A 306 -2.70 -22.12 19.16
C GLU A 306 -2.40 -22.78 17.79
N LYS A 307 -3.20 -22.44 16.77
CA LYS A 307 -2.99 -22.87 15.38
C LYS A 307 -2.30 -21.80 14.51
N GLY A 308 -1.84 -20.72 15.13
CA GLY A 308 -1.32 -19.54 14.46
C GLY A 308 -0.03 -19.81 13.67
N ARG A 309 0.03 -19.30 12.43
CA ARG A 309 1.13 -19.53 11.49
C ARG A 309 2.49 -19.15 12.08
N PHE A 310 2.62 -17.92 12.59
CA PHE A 310 3.92 -17.39 13.04
C PHE A 310 4.34 -17.98 14.37
N ARG A 311 3.41 -18.18 15.31
CA ARG A 311 3.71 -18.87 16.57
C ARG A 311 4.26 -20.26 16.30
N ASN A 312 3.54 -21.07 15.51
CA ASN A 312 3.93 -22.46 15.26
C ASN A 312 5.22 -22.55 14.43
N GLN A 313 5.43 -21.64 13.49
CA GLN A 313 6.70 -21.54 12.75
C GLN A 313 7.87 -21.25 13.70
N LEU A 314 7.73 -20.31 14.64
CA LEU A 314 8.79 -19.96 15.57
C LEU A 314 9.09 -21.13 16.53
N LEU A 315 8.07 -21.69 17.18
CA LEU A 315 8.24 -22.79 18.13
C LEU A 315 8.90 -24.01 17.48
N LYS A 316 8.47 -24.38 16.26
CA LYS A 316 9.10 -25.46 15.49
C LYS A 316 10.58 -25.20 15.25
N LYS A 317 10.96 -23.97 14.86
CA LYS A 317 12.37 -23.63 14.62
C LYS A 317 13.21 -23.67 15.89
N ILE A 318 12.67 -23.23 17.03
CA ILE A 318 13.37 -23.30 18.33
C ILE A 318 13.65 -24.75 18.70
N ILE A 319 12.62 -25.61 18.62
CA ILE A 319 12.72 -27.04 18.97
C ILE A 319 13.74 -27.75 18.08
N LEU A 320 13.64 -27.58 16.75
CA LEU A 320 14.55 -28.22 15.80
C LEU A 320 16.01 -27.75 15.96
N ALA A 321 16.22 -26.53 16.45
CA ALA A 321 17.56 -26.01 16.73
C ALA A 321 18.10 -26.47 18.11
N GLY A 322 17.30 -27.15 18.94
CA GLY A 322 17.69 -27.54 20.29
C GLY A 322 17.99 -26.35 21.21
N LYS A 323 17.38 -25.18 20.96
CA LYS A 323 17.65 -23.94 21.70
C LYS A 323 16.57 -23.67 22.76
N LYS A 324 16.92 -22.82 23.73
CA LYS A 324 15.96 -22.30 24.72
C LYS A 324 14.95 -21.36 24.06
N VAL A 325 13.76 -21.25 24.66
CA VAL A 325 12.65 -20.47 24.11
C VAL A 325 12.95 -18.97 24.02
N ASP A 326 13.81 -18.47 24.91
CA ASP A 326 14.25 -17.08 25.02
C ASP A 326 15.44 -16.76 24.10
N ASP A 327 16.00 -17.73 23.36
CA ASP A 327 17.09 -17.49 22.42
C ASP A 327 16.61 -16.62 21.24
N VAL A 328 16.89 -15.32 21.34
CA VAL A 328 16.46 -14.29 20.40
C VAL A 328 17.11 -14.41 19.01
N SER A 329 18.17 -15.21 18.87
CA SER A 329 18.84 -15.42 17.57
C SER A 329 17.94 -16.21 16.60
N ILE A 330 17.02 -17.02 17.12
CA ILE A 330 16.11 -17.83 16.30
C ILE A 330 14.96 -16.96 15.79
N SER A 331 14.98 -16.69 14.47
CA SER A 331 13.94 -15.97 13.73
C SER A 331 13.51 -14.63 14.36
N PRO A 332 14.43 -13.67 14.57
CA PRO A 332 14.16 -12.41 15.26
C PRO A 332 13.06 -11.57 14.58
N VAL A 333 12.92 -11.66 13.26
CA VAL A 333 11.83 -10.99 12.52
C VAL A 333 10.45 -11.56 12.89
N VAL A 334 10.35 -12.89 13.05
CA VAL A 334 9.10 -13.54 13.48
C VAL A 334 8.81 -13.22 14.94
N ARG A 335 9.84 -13.19 15.80
CA ARG A 335 9.72 -12.74 17.20
C ARG A 335 9.20 -11.30 17.27
N GLN A 336 9.76 -10.38 16.49
CA GLN A 336 9.28 -9.00 16.44
C GLN A 336 7.84 -8.90 15.92
N THR A 337 7.49 -9.72 14.92
CA THR A 337 6.11 -9.80 14.43
C THR A 337 5.16 -10.27 15.52
N LEU A 338 5.49 -11.33 16.24
CA LEU A 338 4.67 -11.83 17.36
C LEU A 338 4.58 -10.81 18.51
N TRP A 339 5.68 -10.12 18.81
CA TRP A 339 5.72 -9.05 19.81
C TRP A 339 4.76 -7.92 19.47
N HIS A 340 4.77 -7.47 18.21
CA HIS A 340 3.78 -6.51 17.73
C HIS A 340 2.36 -7.00 17.99
N TRP A 341 2.11 -8.31 17.81
CA TRP A 341 0.81 -8.95 18.03
C TRP A 341 0.50 -9.33 19.49
N GLY A 342 1.23 -8.79 20.47
CA GLY A 342 0.97 -9.04 21.89
C GLY A 342 1.34 -10.45 22.36
N PHE A 343 2.28 -11.11 21.68
CA PHE A 343 2.71 -12.46 21.97
C PHE A 343 4.23 -12.60 22.11
N GLU A 344 4.68 -13.28 23.16
CA GLU A 344 6.04 -13.77 23.32
C GLU A 344 6.02 -15.27 23.66
N PRO A 345 6.83 -16.12 23.01
CA PRO A 345 6.81 -17.55 23.29
C PRO A 345 7.30 -17.85 24.72
N THR A 346 6.69 -18.83 25.37
CA THR A 346 7.08 -19.33 26.69
C THR A 346 7.45 -20.81 26.62
N GLU A 347 8.20 -21.29 27.61
CA GLU A 347 8.62 -22.68 27.67
C GLU A 347 7.42 -23.62 27.74
N GLU A 348 6.43 -23.31 28.58
CA GLU A 348 5.16 -24.04 28.64
C GLU A 348 4.49 -24.18 27.27
N LYS A 349 4.39 -23.07 26.50
CA LYS A 349 3.77 -23.06 25.17
C LYS A 349 4.60 -23.85 24.15
N MET A 350 5.92 -23.84 24.28
CA MET A 350 6.83 -24.63 23.46
C MET A 350 6.67 -26.13 23.76
N LEU A 351 6.64 -26.53 25.04
CA LEU A 351 6.46 -27.91 25.46
C LEU A 351 5.09 -28.46 25.03
N LYS A 352 4.01 -27.67 25.20
CA LYS A 352 2.68 -28.02 24.70
C LYS A 352 2.68 -28.24 23.19
N PHE A 353 3.36 -27.36 22.43
CA PHE A 353 3.48 -27.49 20.98
C PHE A 353 4.31 -28.73 20.58
N LYS A 354 5.44 -28.99 21.25
CA LYS A 354 6.30 -30.15 21.04
C LYS A 354 5.49 -31.45 21.20
N LYS A 355 4.76 -31.58 22.31
CA LYS A 355 3.87 -32.73 22.58
C LYS A 355 2.79 -32.89 21.49
N LEU A 356 2.13 -31.80 21.11
CA LEU A 356 1.05 -31.83 20.11
C LEU A 356 1.53 -32.17 18.69
N LYS A 357 2.82 -31.95 18.38
CA LYS A 357 3.40 -32.22 17.06
C LYS A 357 4.27 -33.48 17.00
N GLY A 358 4.50 -34.15 18.13
CA GLY A 358 5.36 -35.34 18.19
C GLY A 358 6.81 -35.02 17.79
N LEU A 359 7.32 -33.85 18.19
CA LEU A 359 8.68 -33.37 17.90
C LEU A 359 9.64 -33.58 19.08
#